data_AF-A0A2D5ZIP8-F1
#
_entry.id   AF-A0A2D5ZIP8-F1
#
_cell.length_a   1.000
_cell.length_b   1.000
_cell.length_c   1.000
_cell.angle_alpha   90.00
_cell.angle_beta   90.00
_cell.angle_gamma   90.00
#
_symmetry.space_group_name_H-M   'P 1'
#
loop_
_entity.id
_entity.type
_entity.pdbx_description
1 polymer ?
#
loop_
_entity_poly.entity_id
_entity_poly.type
_entity_poly.pdbx_seq_one_letter_code
_entity_poly.pdbx_strand_id
1 'polypeptide(L)'
;MVFAASRGRRGSLPNTRFFLHQPSGGGQASDIRIEAEEILKVRERLNCLIANETGQSEERVTADSDGNFRMDATQAQEYSLVARSLRTRSKSIEPMQSSISDRDGTS
;
A
#
# COMPACT_ATOMS: atom_id res chain seq x y z
N MET A 1 7.41 0.72 -1.23
CA MET A 1 6.83 1.99 -0.74
C MET A 1 5.44 2.18 -1.35
N VAL A 2 4.36 2.23 -0.56
CA VAL A 2 2.97 2.33 -1.07
C VAL A 2 2.69 3.70 -1.70
N PHE A 3 3.31 4.76 -1.19
CA PHE A 3 3.15 6.13 -1.67
C PHE A 3 3.89 6.44 -2.98
N ALA A 4 4.74 5.53 -3.47
CA ALA A 4 5.39 5.70 -4.78
C ALA A 4 4.39 5.64 -5.96
N ALA A 5 3.22 5.04 -5.74
CA ALA A 5 2.12 5.06 -6.70
C ALA A 5 1.17 6.23 -6.41
N SER A 6 0.67 6.86 -7.49
CA SER A 6 -0.41 7.84 -7.39
C SER A 6 -1.62 7.23 -6.67
N ARG A 7 -2.35 8.05 -5.90
CA ARG A 7 -3.43 7.61 -5.00
C ARG A 7 -4.39 6.59 -5.64
N GLY A 8 -4.90 6.88 -6.83
CA GLY A 8 -5.84 5.98 -7.56
C GLY A 8 -5.24 4.67 -8.10
N ARG A 9 -3.91 4.52 -8.09
CA ARG A 9 -3.20 3.31 -8.54
C ARG A 9 -2.65 2.47 -7.39
N ARG A 10 -2.91 2.85 -6.13
CA ARG A 10 -2.55 2.05 -4.96
C ARG A 10 -3.49 0.85 -4.86
N GLY A 11 -2.94 -0.36 -5.00
CA GLY A 11 -3.68 -1.61 -4.91
C GLY A 11 -3.06 -2.56 -3.89
N SER A 12 -3.88 -3.37 -3.24
CA SER A 12 -3.42 -4.43 -2.32
C SER A 12 -4.19 -5.72 -2.53
N LEU A 13 -3.65 -6.84 -2.08
CA LEU A 13 -4.40 -8.09 -2.04
C LEU A 13 -5.33 -8.10 -0.80
N PRO A 14 -6.42 -8.88 -0.81
CA PRO A 14 -7.37 -8.94 0.31
C PRO A 14 -6.75 -9.37 1.64
N ASN A 15 -5.72 -10.22 1.59
CA ASN A 15 -5.05 -10.75 2.78
C ASN A 15 -3.78 -9.97 3.16
N THR A 16 -3.50 -8.84 2.50
CA THR A 16 -2.34 -8.00 2.84
C THR A 16 -2.55 -7.34 4.20
N ARG A 17 -1.48 -7.34 5.01
CA ARG A 17 -1.40 -6.58 6.27
C ARG A 17 -0.48 -5.38 6.09
N PHE A 18 -0.89 -4.25 6.62
CA PHE A 18 -0.16 -3.00 6.61
C PHE A 18 0.29 -2.65 8.02
N PHE A 19 1.47 -2.07 8.11
CA PHE A 19 2.09 -1.67 9.36
C PHE A 19 2.52 -0.22 9.20
N LEU A 20 2.06 0.62 10.13
CA LEU A 20 2.52 1.99 10.29
C LEU A 20 3.28 2.05 11.63
N HIS A 21 4.55 2.43 11.57
CA HIS A 21 5.44 2.50 12.72
C HIS A 21 6.48 3.61 12.53
N GLN A 22 7.01 4.13 13.63
CA GLN A 22 8.09 5.12 13.59
C GLN A 22 9.36 4.55 12.95
N PRO A 23 10.15 5.40 12.28
CA PRO A 23 11.50 5.03 11.91
C PRO A 23 12.31 4.72 13.17
N SER A 24 13.05 3.62 13.15
CA SER A 24 14.03 3.28 14.17
C SER A 24 15.43 3.59 13.67
N GLY A 25 16.33 3.91 14.60
CA GLY A 25 17.75 4.08 14.32
C GLY A 25 18.60 3.65 15.51
N GLY A 26 19.89 3.46 15.26
CA GLY A 26 20.85 3.00 16.24
C GLY A 26 22.26 3.19 15.71
N GLY A 27 23.21 3.52 16.59
CA GLY A 27 24.58 3.85 16.21
C GLY A 27 25.55 3.75 17.38
N GLN A 28 26.84 3.98 17.11
CA GLN A 28 27.88 4.00 18.13
C GLN A 28 27.61 5.14 19.14
N ALA A 29 27.94 4.93 20.41
CA ALA A 29 27.56 5.84 21.50
C ALA A 29 27.96 7.32 21.29
N SER A 30 29.01 7.58 20.50
CA SER A 30 29.49 8.91 20.12
C SER A 30 28.52 9.69 19.24
N ASP A 31 27.74 9.01 18.40
CA ASP A 31 26.92 9.63 17.35
C ASP A 31 25.42 9.67 17.69
N ILE A 32 25.04 9.19 18.88
CA ILE A 32 23.64 9.08 19.32
C ILE A 32 22.90 10.41 19.22
N ARG A 33 23.53 11.55 19.53
CA ARG A 33 22.86 12.86 19.50
C ARG A 33 22.50 13.29 18.08
N ILE A 34 23.45 13.17 17.14
CA ILE A 34 23.25 13.56 15.75
C ILE A 34 22.21 12.64 15.11
N GLU A 35 22.30 11.34 15.38
CA GLU A 35 21.35 10.35 14.88
C GLU A 35 19.94 10.59 15.44
N ALA A 36 19.81 10.91 16.74
CA ALA A 36 18.52 11.21 17.35
C ALA A 36 17.85 12.44 16.72
N GLU A 37 18.60 13.51 16.46
CA GLU A 37 18.07 14.70 15.79
C GLU A 37 17.62 14.39 14.36
N GLU A 38 18.36 13.57 13.62
CA GLU A 38 17.99 13.19 12.27
C GLU A 38 16.75 12.28 12.25
N ILE A 39 16.64 11.32 13.17
CA ILE A 39 15.44 10.49 13.33
C ILE A 39 14.21 11.35 13.57
N LEU A 40 14.30 12.39 14.40
CA LEU A 40 13.18 13.29 14.67
C LEU A 40 12.75 14.06 13.41
N LYS A 41 13.70 14.57 12.61
CA LYS A 41 13.41 15.25 11.35
C LYS A 41 12.77 14.31 10.32
N VAL A 42 13.30 13.08 10.21
CA VAL A 42 12.76 12.06 9.31
C VAL A 42 11.35 11.67 9.75
N ARG A 43 11.11 11.49 11.05
CA ARG A 43 9.78 11.21 11.62
C ARG A 43 8.77 12.27 11.22
N GLU A 44 9.06 13.53 11.49
CA GLU A 44 8.15 14.64 11.19
C GLU A 44 7.83 14.70 9.70
N ARG A 45 8.87 14.63 8.84
CA ARG A 45 8.70 14.62 7.39
C ARG A 45 7.83 13.46 6.89
N LEU A 46 8.01 12.26 7.45
CA LEU A 46 7.22 11.10 7.07
C LEU A 46 5.76 11.25 7.52
N ASN A 47 5.53 11.74 8.73
CA ASN A 47 4.18 11.95 9.26
C ASN A 47 3.41 12.97 8.42
N CYS A 48 4.02 14.11 8.08
CA CYS A 48 3.42 15.09 7.17
C CYS A 48 3.11 14.48 5.79
N LEU A 49 4.03 13.68 5.23
CA LEU A 49 3.82 13.04 3.94
C LEU A 49 2.66 12.03 3.97
N ILE A 50 2.59 11.21 5.01
CA ILE A 50 1.50 10.24 5.18
C ILE A 50 0.17 10.97 5.38
N ALA A 51 0.13 12.02 6.20
CA ALA A 51 -1.05 12.86 6.41
C ALA A 51 -1.57 13.45 5.09
N ASN A 52 -0.68 14.07 4.31
CA ASN A 52 -1.01 14.64 3.00
C ASN A 52 -1.55 13.59 2.01
N GLU A 53 -0.91 12.42 1.94
CA GLU A 53 -1.27 11.38 0.97
C GLU A 53 -2.54 10.60 1.33
N THR A 54 -2.88 10.55 2.61
CA THR A 54 -4.07 9.86 3.14
C THR A 54 -5.25 10.81 3.38
N GLY A 55 -4.98 12.09 3.63
CA GLY A 55 -5.97 13.07 4.10
C GLY A 55 -6.27 12.96 5.61
N GLN A 56 -5.48 12.20 6.37
CA GLN A 56 -5.57 12.18 7.83
C GLN A 56 -4.87 13.39 8.44
N SER A 57 -5.20 13.74 9.69
CA SER A 57 -4.46 14.76 10.43
C SER A 57 -3.06 14.25 10.83
N GLU A 58 -2.09 15.16 10.89
CA GLU A 58 -0.72 14.83 11.33
C GLU A 58 -0.70 14.27 12.76
N GLU A 59 -1.57 14.77 13.64
CA GLU A 59 -1.74 14.26 15.00
C GLU A 59 -2.16 12.78 15.02
N ARG A 60 -3.13 12.42 14.17
CA ARG A 60 -3.59 11.02 14.05
C ARG A 60 -2.48 10.13 13.52
N VAL A 61 -1.80 10.55 12.46
CA VAL A 61 -0.68 9.78 11.88
C VAL A 61 0.43 9.61 12.90
N THR A 62 0.75 10.65 13.68
CA THR A 62 1.78 10.58 14.73
C THR A 62 1.40 9.60 15.83
N ALA A 63 0.17 9.65 16.32
CA ALA A 63 -0.32 8.71 17.32
C ALA A 63 -0.33 7.26 16.82
N ASP A 64 -0.77 7.05 15.57
CA ASP A 64 -0.82 5.71 14.95
C ASP A 64 0.61 5.16 14.69
N SER A 65 1.56 6.02 14.31
CA SER A 65 2.94 5.63 14.03
C SER A 65 3.81 5.45 15.28
N ASP A 66 3.53 6.17 16.37
CA ASP A 66 4.19 5.98 17.68
C ASP A 66 3.87 4.62 18.29
N GLY A 67 2.72 4.04 17.93
CA GLY A 67 2.38 2.65 18.22
C GLY A 67 2.87 1.66 17.17
N ASN A 68 2.35 0.44 17.27
CA ASN A 68 2.43 -0.55 16.19
C ASN A 68 1.05 -0.66 15.53
N PHE A 69 0.68 0.33 14.72
CA PHE A 69 -0.63 0.33 14.10
C PHE A 69 -0.66 -0.65 12.93
N ARG A 70 -1.51 -1.67 13.08
CA ARG A 70 -1.68 -2.77 12.12
C ARG A 70 -3.05 -2.63 11.47
N MET A 71 -3.07 -2.70 10.14
CA MET A 71 -4.30 -2.63 9.35
C MET A 71 -4.40 -3.87 8.46
N ASP A 72 -5.61 -4.41 8.30
CA ASP A 72 -5.92 -5.24 7.13
C ASP A 72 -6.14 -4.39 5.87
N ALA A 73 -6.40 -5.05 4.74
CA ALA A 73 -6.62 -4.39 3.46
C ALA A 73 -7.84 -3.46 3.46
N THR A 74 -8.88 -3.76 4.24
CA THR A 74 -10.09 -2.93 4.35
C THR A 74 -9.79 -1.68 5.17
N GLN A 75 -9.18 -1.85 6.32
CA GLN A 75 -8.74 -0.74 7.18
C GLN A 75 -7.75 0.17 6.45
N ALA A 76 -6.84 -0.40 5.65
CA ALA A 76 -5.91 0.38 4.84
C ALA A 76 -6.62 1.17 3.72
N GLN A 77 -7.76 0.69 3.22
CA GLN A 77 -8.60 1.44 2.28
C GLN A 77 -9.34 2.58 2.97
N GLU A 78 -9.91 2.34 4.15
CA GLU A 78 -10.55 3.37 4.99
C GLU A 78 -9.54 4.45 5.42
N TYR A 79 -8.31 4.05 5.74
CA TYR A 79 -7.20 4.96 6.02
C TYR A 79 -6.69 5.68 4.77
N SER A 80 -7.22 5.41 3.57
CA SER A 80 -6.77 5.97 2.28
C SER A 80 -5.32 5.63 1.90
N LEU A 81 -4.74 4.57 2.47
CA LEU A 81 -3.43 4.05 2.05
C LEU A 81 -3.53 3.33 0.71
N VAL A 82 -4.65 2.64 0.46
CA VAL A 82 -4.88 1.85 -0.74
C VAL A 82 -6.20 2.26 -1.39
N ALA A 83 -6.23 2.40 -2.71
CA ALA A 83 -7.46 2.73 -3.42
C ALA A 83 -8.33 1.50 -3.73
N ARG A 84 -7.72 0.33 -3.98
CA ARG A 84 -8.45 -0.88 -4.38
C ARG A 84 -7.88 -2.19 -3.82
N SER A 85 -8.77 -3.09 -3.43
CA SER A 85 -8.44 -4.49 -3.17
C SER A 85 -8.49 -5.28 -4.47
N LEU A 86 -7.37 -5.88 -4.87
CA LEU A 86 -7.22 -6.69 -6.08
C LEU A 86 -7.64 -8.13 -5.77
N ARG A 87 -8.86 -8.51 -6.12
CA ARG A 87 -9.24 -9.93 -6.24
C ARG A 87 -8.82 -10.43 -7.62
N THR A 88 -8.66 -11.75 -7.77
CA THR A 88 -8.18 -12.43 -8.99
C THR A 88 -8.67 -11.74 -10.26
N ARG A 89 -7.82 -11.64 -11.30
CA ARG A 89 -8.32 -11.27 -12.63
C ARG A 89 -9.32 -12.35 -13.05
N SER A 90 -10.61 -12.08 -12.90
CA SER A 90 -11.62 -12.73 -13.72
C SER A 90 -11.33 -12.28 -15.14
N LYS A 91 -10.39 -12.96 -15.80
CA LYS A 91 -10.27 -12.90 -17.23
C LYS A 91 -11.37 -13.83 -17.70
N SER A 92 -12.48 -13.26 -18.16
CA SER A 92 -13.48 -14.01 -18.93
C SER A 92 -12.71 -14.71 -20.04
N ILE A 93 -12.57 -16.03 -19.93
CA ILE A 93 -12.18 -16.86 -21.06
C ILE A 93 -13.42 -16.85 -21.93
N GLU A 94 -13.47 -16.01 -22.96
CA GLU A 94 -14.47 -16.21 -24.00
C GLU A 94 -14.20 -17.58 -24.62
N PRO A 95 -15.17 -18.50 -24.62
CA PRO A 95 -14.99 -19.77 -25.28
C PRO A 95 -14.78 -19.50 -26.76
N MET A 96 -13.60 -19.88 -27.26
CA MET A 96 -13.28 -19.86 -28.68
C MET A 96 -14.31 -20.74 -29.39
N GLN A 97 -15.27 -20.13 -30.08
CA GLN A 97 -16.28 -20.87 -30.84
C GLN A 97 -15.57 -21.76 -31.85
N SER A 98 -15.84 -23.07 -31.77
CA SER A 98 -15.36 -24.05 -32.73
C SER A 98 -16.02 -23.81 -34.09
N SER A 99 -15.34 -23.09 -34.98
CA SER A 99 -15.66 -23.14 -36.40
C SER A 99 -15.01 -24.39 -37.01
N ILE A 100 -15.53 -25.57 -36.67
CA ILE A 100 -15.46 -26.70 -37.60
C ILE A 100 -16.66 -26.48 -38.53
N SER A 101 -16.43 -25.66 -39.55
CA SER A 101 -17.30 -25.62 -40.71
C SER A 101 -17.10 -26.93 -41.46
N ASP A 102 -18.15 -27.74 -41.47
CA ASP A 102 -18.34 -28.83 -42.40
C ASP A 102 -17.85 -28.41 -43.79
N ARG A 103 -16.76 -29.03 -44.26
CA ARG A 103 -16.47 -29.09 -45.68
C ARG A 103 -16.87 -30.48 -46.16
N ASP A 104 -18.03 -30.46 -46.80
CA ASP A 104 -18.27 -31.09 -48.08
C ASP A 104 -18.27 -32.61 -48.08
N GLY A 105 -19.46 -33.16 -47.83
CA GLY A 105 -19.89 -34.27 -48.68
C GLY A 105 -20.17 -33.75 -50.09
N THR A 106 -19.51 -34.31 -51.09
CA THR A 106 -20.09 -34.56 -52.42
C THR A 106 -19.19 -35.52 -53.20
N SER A 107 -19.81 -36.65 -53.57
CA SER A 107 -19.58 -37.54 -54.72
C SER A 107 -18.25 -38.27 -54.89
#